data_AF-A0A1F4UQ94-F1
#
_entry.id   AF-A0A1F4UQ94-F1
#
_cell.length_a   1.000
_cell.length_b   1.000
_cell.length_c   1.000
_cell.angle_alpha   90.00
_cell.angle_beta   90.00
_cell.angle_gamma   90.00
#
_symmetry.space_group_name_H-M   'P 1'
#
loop_
_entity.id
_entity.type
_entity.pdbx_description
1 polymer ?
#
loop_
_entity_poly.entity_id
_entity_poly.type
_entity_poly.pdbx_seq_one_letter_code
_entity_poly.pdbx_strand_id
1 'polypeptide(L)'
;MGKYTTYNEPWVDEEIERHIKIAADKIKAHLPQVLSIFLVGGFGRGEGSVRLEKEQKKIIPINDYDLYLIAEKPIEEDRLNKTAKEIEKEAGSRGYSLYGYSEKEFYFDLRLVTLAQLKKLPPLIKYYEFRHSSMLIFGEDLRNLMPEFNKNDLPFSDGLRFLLNRICHITEWFSVNYLKNESVKDWEKETLIYDMSKTYLECATILTLLRGYYEPTYQKRLEQLVVHEGEFKELWQRFPDLLNKIKYFTGQKLQPNFKEIKDIKKIWFETRDCAIGVLEFVLKEKYGAGNWRDFKRIAAKNYFKPYLSVFLFNRFGTLEFLSLLANLLLHKYLNLLWFFRLIKFKKNIHWPLLFGFIDPGILIFYASLFLCQAVRNDGGLNKEMMVQGIKILKSIYPFKTPPYDLDGYENLRKIFSDIWRLYYFQKLL
;
A
#
# COMPACT_ATOMS: atom_id res chain seq x y z
N MET A 1 9.11 21.64 13.50
CA MET A 1 8.28 20.54 13.00
C MET A 1 7.53 19.96 14.18
N GLY A 2 6.24 19.65 14.01
CA GLY A 2 5.43 19.01 15.03
C GLY A 2 5.89 17.58 15.37
N LYS A 3 5.28 17.04 16.42
CA LYS A 3 5.50 15.68 16.93
C LYS A 3 4.91 14.61 16.00
N TYR A 4 3.72 14.86 15.45
CA TYR A 4 2.98 13.87 14.65
C TYR A 4 2.91 14.19 13.16
N THR A 5 3.17 15.44 12.79
CA THR A 5 3.05 15.94 11.42
C THR A 5 4.14 16.95 11.10
N THR A 6 4.22 17.36 9.83
CA THR A 6 5.16 18.41 9.42
C THR A 6 4.67 19.83 9.69
N TYR A 7 3.45 19.99 10.21
CA TYR A 7 2.90 21.29 10.60
C TYR A 7 3.63 21.84 11.83
N ASN A 8 3.68 23.16 11.98
CA ASN A 8 4.34 23.83 13.11
C ASN A 8 3.33 24.40 14.11
N GLU A 9 2.05 24.38 13.78
CA GLU A 9 0.95 24.87 14.61
C GLU A 9 0.68 23.92 15.80
N PRO A 10 0.88 24.34 17.06
CA PRO A 10 0.76 23.45 18.23
C PRO A 10 -0.60 22.76 18.38
N TRP A 11 -1.68 23.45 18.03
CA TRP A 11 -3.05 22.92 18.10
C TRP A 11 -3.27 21.69 17.21
N VAL A 12 -2.47 21.52 16.15
CA VAL A 12 -2.52 20.32 15.29
C VAL A 12 -2.05 19.09 16.07
N ASP A 13 -0.92 19.21 16.77
CA ASP A 13 -0.41 18.11 17.60
C ASP A 13 -1.30 17.86 18.82
N GLU A 14 -1.88 18.90 19.43
CA GLU A 14 -2.83 18.77 20.55
C GLU A 14 -4.05 17.92 20.16
N GLU A 15 -4.64 18.15 18.99
CA GLU A 15 -5.80 17.39 18.52
C GLU A 15 -5.45 15.94 18.16
N ILE A 16 -4.24 15.69 17.62
CA ILE A 16 -3.74 14.33 17.40
C ILE A 16 -3.50 13.63 18.73
N GLU A 17 -2.86 14.30 19.69
CA GLU A 17 -2.63 13.76 21.03
C GLU A 17 -3.94 13.39 21.72
N ARG A 18 -5.01 14.20 21.54
CA ARG A 18 -6.36 13.87 22.00
C ARG A 18 -6.85 12.55 21.41
N HIS A 19 -6.75 12.37 20.09
CA HIS A 19 -7.13 11.12 19.41
C HIS A 19 -6.34 9.91 19.92
N ILE A 20 -5.02 10.06 20.07
CA ILE A 20 -4.13 8.98 20.53
C ILE A 20 -4.41 8.63 22.00
N LYS A 21 -4.71 9.61 22.84
CA LYS A 21 -5.10 9.38 24.25
C LYS A 21 -6.39 8.58 24.36
N ILE A 22 -7.43 8.95 23.58
CA ILE A 22 -8.68 8.19 23.51
C ILE A 22 -8.38 6.73 23.13
N ALA A 23 -7.56 6.52 22.09
CA ALA A 23 -7.18 5.19 21.66
C ALA A 23 -6.48 4.39 22.77
N ALA A 24 -5.46 4.98 23.40
CA ALA A 24 -4.71 4.33 24.46
C ALA A 24 -5.59 3.96 25.66
N ASP A 25 -6.46 4.88 26.10
CA ASP A 25 -7.35 4.65 27.24
C ASP A 25 -8.36 3.53 26.98
N LYS A 26 -8.96 3.47 25.78
CA LYS A 26 -9.85 2.37 25.38
C LYS A 26 -9.13 1.04 25.22
N ILE A 27 -7.94 1.04 24.62
CA ILE A 27 -7.13 -0.19 24.48
C ILE A 27 -6.82 -0.76 25.85
N LYS A 28 -6.35 0.05 26.81
CA LYS A 28 -6.07 -0.41 28.18
C LYS A 28 -7.32 -0.96 28.87
N ALA A 29 -8.46 -0.28 28.71
CA ALA A 29 -9.71 -0.69 29.34
C ALA A 29 -10.25 -2.02 28.78
N HIS A 30 -10.20 -2.21 27.46
CA HIS A 30 -10.82 -3.37 26.81
C HIS A 30 -9.87 -4.54 26.55
N LEU A 31 -8.56 -4.27 26.52
CA LEU A 31 -7.49 -5.21 26.19
C LEU A 31 -6.37 -5.13 27.25
N PRO A 32 -6.66 -5.44 28.53
CA PRO A 32 -5.69 -5.29 29.63
C PRO A 32 -4.43 -6.16 29.49
N GLN A 33 -4.44 -7.14 28.59
CA GLN A 33 -3.27 -7.97 28.24
C GLN A 33 -2.26 -7.29 27.30
N VAL A 34 -2.54 -6.08 26.81
CA VAL A 34 -1.61 -5.29 25.99
C VAL A 34 -0.54 -4.70 26.89
N LEU A 35 0.72 -5.06 26.60
CA LEU A 35 1.91 -4.59 27.30
C LEU A 35 2.35 -3.21 26.82
N SER A 36 2.32 -3.00 25.50
CA SER A 36 2.78 -1.75 24.88
C SER A 36 1.94 -1.36 23.68
N ILE A 37 1.81 -0.06 23.45
CA ILE A 37 1.12 0.54 22.30
C ILE A 37 2.12 1.42 21.57
N PHE A 38 2.29 1.17 20.27
CA PHE A 38 3.13 1.98 19.40
C PHE A 38 2.30 2.62 18.30
N LEU A 39 2.51 3.90 18.06
CA LEU A 39 2.04 4.59 16.87
C LEU A 39 3.08 4.43 15.76
N VAL A 40 2.64 3.85 14.65
CA VAL A 40 3.47 3.54 13.47
C VAL A 40 2.93 4.34 12.28
N GLY A 41 3.51 4.15 11.10
CA GLY A 41 3.04 4.80 9.87
C GLY A 41 3.39 6.29 9.84
N GLY A 42 2.63 7.08 9.08
CA GLY A 42 2.89 8.50 8.87
C GLY A 42 2.95 9.28 10.19
N PHE A 43 1.95 9.11 11.05
CA PHE A 43 1.88 9.82 12.33
C PHE A 43 3.00 9.40 13.30
N GLY A 44 3.37 8.12 13.33
CA GLY A 44 4.49 7.65 14.16
C GLY A 44 5.84 8.26 13.77
N ARG A 45 6.00 8.61 12.49
CA ARG A 45 7.21 9.23 11.93
C ARG A 45 7.28 10.76 12.05
N GLY A 46 6.23 11.41 12.57
CA GLY A 46 6.10 12.88 12.48
C GLY A 46 5.74 13.37 11.07
N GLU A 47 5.25 12.48 10.20
CA GLU A 47 4.91 12.76 8.80
C GLU A 47 3.42 12.49 8.53
N GLY A 48 2.56 12.53 9.54
CA GLY A 48 1.12 12.34 9.40
C GLY A 48 0.50 13.35 8.44
N SER A 49 -0.47 12.89 7.64
CA SER A 49 -1.20 13.76 6.70
C SER A 49 -2.51 14.20 7.36
N VAL A 50 -2.77 15.50 7.42
CA VAL A 50 -4.01 16.07 7.93
C VAL A 50 -4.53 17.16 7.00
N ARG A 51 -5.85 17.29 6.88
CA ARG A 51 -6.49 18.47 6.31
C ARG A 51 -6.79 19.45 7.44
N LEU A 52 -6.45 20.73 7.23
CA LEU A 52 -6.67 21.77 8.23
C LEU A 52 -7.98 22.52 7.97
N GLU A 53 -8.80 22.65 9.01
CA GLU A 53 -9.94 23.58 9.07
C GLU A 53 -9.56 24.73 10.00
N LYS A 54 -8.73 25.65 9.47
CA LYS A 54 -8.02 26.68 10.28
C LYS A 54 -8.97 27.57 11.10
N GLU A 55 -10.11 27.95 10.52
CA GLU A 55 -11.12 28.79 11.19
C GLU A 55 -11.68 28.13 12.46
N GLN A 56 -11.79 26.80 12.45
CA GLN A 56 -12.34 26.00 13.55
C GLN A 56 -11.25 25.37 14.43
N LYS A 57 -9.96 25.60 14.10
CA LYS A 57 -8.80 24.93 14.71
C LYS A 57 -9.00 23.41 14.82
N LYS A 58 -9.53 22.82 13.75
CA LYS A 58 -9.81 21.39 13.67
C LYS A 58 -8.92 20.75 12.61
N ILE A 59 -8.50 19.52 12.88
CA ILE A 59 -7.86 18.67 11.87
C ILE A 59 -8.81 17.57 11.41
N ILE A 60 -8.63 17.15 10.18
CA ILE A 60 -9.21 15.92 9.65
C ILE A 60 -8.03 15.05 9.21
N PRO A 61 -7.68 14.01 9.98
CA PRO A 61 -6.66 13.05 9.57
C PRO A 61 -7.00 12.46 8.20
N ILE A 62 -5.99 12.34 7.34
CA ILE A 62 -6.13 11.74 6.01
C ILE A 62 -5.60 10.31 6.12
N ASN A 63 -6.50 9.34 5.99
CA ASN A 63 -6.28 7.90 6.19
C ASN A 63 -6.31 7.47 7.67
N ASP A 64 -5.41 6.59 8.08
CA ASP A 64 -5.46 5.83 9.34
C ASP A 64 -4.45 6.28 10.40
N TYR A 65 -4.78 5.95 11.64
CA TYR A 65 -3.82 5.78 12.72
C TYR A 65 -3.40 4.30 12.81
N ASP A 66 -2.17 4.00 12.38
CA ASP A 66 -1.59 2.66 12.50
C ASP A 66 -1.10 2.43 13.94
N LEU A 67 -1.78 1.58 14.71
CA LEU A 67 -1.40 1.24 16.08
C LEU A 67 -0.94 -0.22 16.17
N TYR A 68 0.30 -0.43 16.60
CA TYR A 68 0.82 -1.75 16.93
C TYR A 68 0.68 -2.02 18.42
N LEU A 69 -0.01 -3.10 18.75
CA LEU A 69 -0.25 -3.57 20.12
C LEU A 69 0.66 -4.76 20.39
N ILE A 70 1.48 -4.69 21.44
CA ILE A 70 2.32 -5.81 21.87
C ILE A 70 1.64 -6.50 23.05
N ALA A 71 1.49 -7.82 22.99
CA ALA A 71 0.91 -8.63 24.07
C ALA A 71 1.68 -9.94 24.24
N GLU A 72 1.53 -10.60 25.38
CA GLU A 72 2.10 -11.94 25.57
C GLU A 72 1.37 -12.99 24.72
N LYS A 73 0.04 -12.90 24.67
CA LYS A 73 -0.86 -13.87 24.04
C LYS A 73 -1.65 -13.24 22.90
N PRO A 74 -2.09 -14.04 21.91
CA PRO A 74 -3.00 -13.57 20.87
C PRO A 74 -4.28 -12.98 21.46
N ILE A 75 -4.84 -11.99 20.76
CA ILE A 75 -6.13 -11.36 21.05
C ILE A 75 -6.99 -11.58 19.82
N GLU A 76 -8.24 -11.97 20.06
CA GLU A 76 -9.22 -12.20 18.99
C GLU A 76 -9.44 -10.94 18.15
N GLU A 77 -9.49 -11.14 16.84
CA GLU A 77 -9.62 -10.05 15.87
C GLU A 77 -10.91 -9.25 16.06
N ASP A 78 -12.03 -9.92 16.38
CA ASP A 78 -13.31 -9.25 16.62
C ASP A 78 -13.25 -8.29 17.82
N ARG A 79 -12.45 -8.61 18.84
CA ARG A 79 -12.22 -7.71 19.98
C ARG A 79 -11.41 -6.49 19.57
N LEU A 80 -10.39 -6.66 18.72
CA LEU A 80 -9.61 -5.54 18.17
C LEU A 80 -10.51 -4.64 17.33
N ASN A 81 -11.27 -5.21 16.41
CA ASN A 81 -12.18 -4.48 15.52
C ASN A 81 -13.29 -3.74 16.30
N LYS A 82 -13.85 -4.36 17.34
CA LYS A 82 -14.83 -3.70 18.21
C LYS A 82 -14.20 -2.52 18.96
N THR A 83 -13.01 -2.71 19.53
CA THR A 83 -12.27 -1.65 20.23
C THR A 83 -11.95 -0.49 19.28
N ALA A 84 -11.49 -0.76 18.06
CA ALA A 84 -11.22 0.26 17.05
C ALA A 84 -12.45 1.12 16.73
N LYS A 85 -13.61 0.49 16.52
CA LYS A 85 -14.87 1.21 16.25
C LYS A 85 -15.32 2.12 17.39
N GLU A 86 -15.11 1.68 18.63
CA GLU A 86 -15.44 2.49 19.80
C GLU A 86 -14.50 3.69 19.93
N ILE A 87 -13.21 3.51 19.62
CA ILE A 87 -12.22 4.61 19.53
C ILE A 87 -12.62 5.60 18.43
N GLU A 88 -12.94 5.11 17.23
CA GLU A 88 -13.36 5.94 16.09
C GLU A 88 -14.55 6.82 16.46
N LYS A 89 -15.59 6.22 17.06
CA LYS A 89 -16.79 6.94 17.51
C LYS A 89 -16.44 8.04 18.52
N GLU A 90 -15.57 7.76 19.49
CA GLU A 90 -15.20 8.72 20.54
C GLU A 90 -14.23 9.79 20.04
N ALA A 91 -13.37 9.47 19.07
CA ALA A 91 -12.51 10.41 18.38
C ALA A 91 -13.30 11.34 17.43
N GLY A 92 -14.56 11.02 17.12
CA GLY A 92 -15.42 11.81 16.25
C GLY A 92 -15.36 11.41 14.77
N SER A 93 -14.87 10.20 14.48
CA SER A 93 -14.92 9.60 13.15
C SER A 93 -16.16 8.71 12.98
N ARG A 94 -16.75 8.71 11.78
CA ARG A 94 -17.78 7.75 11.35
C ARG A 94 -17.19 6.41 10.88
N GLY A 95 -15.86 6.31 10.85
CA GLY A 95 -15.12 5.13 10.40
C GLY A 95 -15.11 4.98 8.88
N TYR A 96 -14.47 3.90 8.41
CA TYR A 96 -14.34 3.58 7.00
C TYR A 96 -14.80 2.16 6.68
N SER A 97 -15.57 2.00 5.60
CA SER A 97 -15.97 0.67 5.12
C SER A 97 -14.87 0.07 4.24
N LEU A 98 -14.17 -0.94 4.76
CA LEU A 98 -13.14 -1.70 4.02
C LEU A 98 -13.69 -2.41 2.77
N TYR A 99 -15.00 -2.66 2.71
CA TYR A 99 -15.66 -3.42 1.64
C TYR A 99 -16.53 -2.56 0.73
N GLY A 100 -16.68 -1.26 1.02
CA GLY A 100 -17.60 -0.34 0.35
C GLY A 100 -16.91 0.81 -0.36
N TYR A 101 -17.54 1.36 -1.39
CA TYR A 101 -17.10 2.61 -2.02
C TYR A 101 -17.75 3.77 -1.27
N SER A 102 -17.12 4.21 -0.18
CA SER A 102 -17.62 5.27 0.71
C SER A 102 -16.62 6.41 0.82
N GLU A 103 -17.12 7.56 1.27
CA GLU A 103 -16.26 8.64 1.77
C GLU A 103 -15.31 8.07 2.83
N LYS A 104 -14.02 8.41 2.69
CA LYS A 104 -12.96 7.96 3.58
C LYS A 104 -12.84 8.95 4.74
N GLU A 105 -13.51 8.64 5.85
CA GLU A 105 -13.12 9.23 7.14
C GLU A 105 -11.94 8.46 7.73
N PHE A 106 -11.27 9.05 8.72
CA PHE A 106 -10.12 8.41 9.35
C PHE A 106 -10.53 7.23 10.21
N TYR A 107 -9.64 6.24 10.35
CA TYR A 107 -9.92 5.04 11.14
C TYR A 107 -8.71 4.63 11.96
N PHE A 108 -8.90 3.73 12.93
CA PHE A 108 -7.80 3.19 13.74
C PHE A 108 -7.50 1.75 13.33
N ASP A 109 -6.31 1.50 12.79
CA ASP A 109 -5.87 0.15 12.45
C ASP A 109 -5.10 -0.47 13.63
N LEU A 110 -5.79 -1.31 14.41
CA LEU A 110 -5.20 -2.01 15.55
C LEU A 110 -4.56 -3.33 15.08
N ARG A 111 -3.23 -3.38 15.11
CA ARG A 111 -2.44 -4.56 14.72
C ARG A 111 -1.79 -5.20 15.94
N LEU A 112 -2.15 -6.44 16.23
CA LEU A 112 -1.53 -7.20 17.31
C LEU A 112 -0.23 -7.88 16.85
N VAL A 113 0.81 -7.79 17.67
CA VAL A 113 2.03 -8.60 17.57
C VAL A 113 2.34 -9.20 18.93
N THR A 114 2.35 -10.53 19.03
CA THR A 114 2.74 -11.19 20.29
C THR A 114 4.25 -11.07 20.55
N LEU A 115 4.70 -11.16 21.81
CA LEU A 115 6.13 -11.20 22.13
C LEU A 115 6.90 -12.28 21.34
N ALA A 116 6.27 -13.44 21.13
CA ALA A 116 6.87 -14.53 20.35
C ALA A 116 7.02 -14.17 18.86
N GLN A 117 6.05 -13.45 18.29
CA GLN A 117 6.12 -12.94 16.91
C GLN A 117 7.10 -11.77 16.78
N LEU A 118 7.13 -10.86 17.76
CA LEU A 118 7.99 -9.68 17.79
C LEU A 118 9.47 -10.05 17.59
N LYS A 119 9.91 -11.12 18.26
CA LYS A 119 11.28 -11.67 18.18
C LYS A 119 11.61 -12.35 16.85
N LYS A 120 10.63 -12.59 15.99
CA LYS A 120 10.75 -13.36 14.75
C LYS A 120 10.23 -12.60 13.53
N LEU A 121 10.10 -11.28 13.64
CA LEU A 121 9.60 -10.46 12.55
C LEU A 121 10.54 -10.54 11.34
N PRO A 122 10.03 -10.68 10.11
CA PRO A 122 10.85 -10.67 8.90
C PRO A 122 11.39 -9.27 8.58
N PRO A 123 12.40 -9.13 7.68
CA PRO A 123 13.03 -7.86 7.29
C PRO A 123 12.13 -7.00 6.39
N LEU A 124 10.86 -6.82 6.72
CA LEU A 124 9.93 -6.03 5.92
C LEU A 124 10.13 -4.56 6.19
N ILE A 125 9.91 -3.73 5.17
CA ILE A 125 9.97 -2.26 5.31
C ILE A 125 9.13 -1.80 6.49
N LYS A 126 7.90 -2.32 6.63
CA LYS A 126 7.01 -1.93 7.73
C LYS A 126 7.58 -2.24 9.12
N TYR A 127 8.36 -3.31 9.27
CA TYR A 127 8.96 -3.70 10.56
C TYR A 127 10.27 -2.96 10.81
N TYR A 128 11.03 -2.68 9.76
CA TYR A 128 12.15 -1.76 9.82
C TYR A 128 11.69 -0.35 10.24
N GLU A 129 10.66 0.20 9.59
CA GLU A 129 10.05 1.47 9.98
C GLU A 129 9.47 1.43 11.39
N PHE A 130 8.82 0.33 11.78
CA PHE A 130 8.35 0.14 13.15
C PHE A 130 9.50 0.24 14.16
N ARG A 131 10.63 -0.45 13.94
CA ARG A 131 11.77 -0.37 14.86
C ARG A 131 12.38 1.04 14.92
N HIS A 132 12.61 1.67 13.76
CA HIS A 132 13.43 2.87 13.65
C HIS A 132 12.66 4.20 13.74
N SER A 133 11.34 4.19 13.57
CA SER A 133 10.58 5.42 13.34
C SER A 133 9.14 5.40 13.87
N SER A 134 8.85 4.50 14.83
CA SER A 134 7.60 4.51 15.58
C SER A 134 7.73 5.27 16.90
N MET A 135 6.57 5.60 17.46
CA MET A 135 6.46 6.29 18.74
C MET A 135 5.81 5.38 19.78
N LEU A 136 6.46 5.23 20.94
CA LEU A 136 5.86 4.57 22.09
C LEU A 136 4.77 5.48 22.68
N ILE A 137 3.56 4.97 22.77
CA ILE A 137 2.40 5.68 23.33
C ILE A 137 2.12 5.23 24.76
N PHE A 138 2.28 3.93 25.05
CA PHE A 138 2.03 3.35 26.36
C PHE A 138 2.88 2.09 26.56
N GLY A 139 3.26 1.82 27.81
CA GLY A 139 3.95 0.58 28.22
C GLY A 139 5.47 0.66 28.15
N GLU A 140 6.10 -0.50 28.03
CA GLU A 140 7.55 -0.63 27.89
C GLU A 140 8.00 -0.52 26.43
N ASP A 141 9.20 0.03 26.18
CA ASP A 141 9.80 0.01 24.84
C ASP A 141 10.39 -1.36 24.53
N LEU A 142 9.59 -2.20 23.87
CA LEU A 142 9.97 -3.56 23.50
C LEU A 142 10.64 -3.67 22.13
N ARG A 143 10.98 -2.55 21.47
CA ARG A 143 11.56 -2.58 20.12
C ARG A 143 12.92 -3.27 20.09
N ASN A 144 13.67 -3.24 21.19
CA ASN A 144 14.94 -3.97 21.34
C ASN A 144 14.80 -5.50 21.15
N LEU A 145 13.60 -6.06 21.35
CA LEU A 145 13.31 -7.47 21.11
C LEU A 145 13.13 -7.82 19.63
N MET A 146 12.88 -6.81 18.78
CA MET A 146 12.77 -7.02 17.34
C MET A 146 14.13 -7.41 16.76
N PRO A 147 14.17 -8.24 15.70
CA PRO A 147 15.40 -8.43 14.94
C PRO A 147 15.93 -7.11 14.39
N GLU A 148 17.25 -6.98 14.37
CA GLU A 148 17.94 -5.83 13.78
C GLU A 148 18.24 -6.11 12.31
N PHE A 149 17.84 -5.19 11.44
CA PHE A 149 18.03 -5.28 10.01
C PHE A 149 18.72 -4.02 9.52
N ASN A 150 19.69 -4.17 8.64
CA ASN A 150 20.24 -3.06 7.88
C ASN A 150 19.31 -2.73 6.71
N LYS A 151 19.41 -1.51 6.18
CA LYS A 151 18.67 -1.09 4.99
C LYS A 151 18.91 -1.99 3.76
N ASN A 152 20.08 -2.65 3.70
CA ASN A 152 20.43 -3.61 2.64
C ASN A 152 19.77 -4.99 2.81
N ASP A 153 19.24 -5.30 3.99
CA ASP A 153 18.52 -6.55 4.26
C ASP A 153 17.05 -6.48 3.78
N LEU A 154 16.57 -5.27 3.46
CA LEU A 154 15.20 -5.05 3.04
C LEU A 154 14.94 -5.69 1.66
N PRO A 155 13.92 -6.56 1.54
CA PRO A 155 13.57 -7.18 0.27
C PRO A 155 13.19 -6.15 -0.79
N PHE A 156 13.86 -6.21 -1.93
CA PHE A 156 13.48 -5.42 -3.10
C PHE A 156 12.02 -5.70 -3.54
N SER A 157 11.52 -6.92 -3.31
CA SER A 157 10.12 -7.31 -3.55
C SER A 157 9.10 -6.49 -2.74
N ASP A 158 9.47 -6.01 -1.55
CA ASP A 158 8.61 -5.13 -0.74
C ASP A 158 8.44 -3.78 -1.47
N GLY A 159 9.51 -3.21 -2.02
CA GLY A 159 9.47 -1.99 -2.84
C GLY A 159 8.59 -2.16 -4.10
N LEU A 160 8.76 -3.28 -4.81
CA LEU A 160 7.89 -3.64 -5.95
C LEU A 160 6.42 -3.70 -5.53
N ARG A 161 6.12 -4.35 -4.40
CA ARG A 161 4.76 -4.43 -3.87
C ARG A 161 4.19 -3.04 -3.60
N PHE A 162 4.94 -2.13 -2.98
CA PHE A 162 4.45 -0.78 -2.70
C PHE A 162 4.09 -0.02 -3.97
N LEU A 163 4.97 0.00 -4.97
CA LEU A 163 4.69 0.68 -6.25
C LEU A 163 3.48 0.05 -6.96
N LEU A 164 3.41 -1.28 -7.05
CA LEU A 164 2.29 -1.98 -7.69
C LEU A 164 0.96 -1.78 -6.96
N ASN A 165 0.98 -1.75 -5.62
CA ASN A 165 -0.19 -1.39 -4.82
C ASN A 165 -0.69 0.01 -5.21
N ARG A 166 0.21 0.98 -5.39
CA ARG A 166 -0.18 2.32 -5.80
C ARG A 166 -0.75 2.37 -7.22
N ILE A 167 -0.18 1.58 -8.15
CA ILE A 167 -0.75 1.43 -9.51
C ILE A 167 -2.17 0.84 -9.44
N CYS A 168 -2.40 -0.16 -8.59
CA CYS A 168 -3.77 -0.67 -8.35
C CYS A 168 -4.70 0.43 -7.85
N HIS A 169 -4.26 1.25 -6.90
CA HIS A 169 -5.06 2.33 -6.33
C HIS A 169 -5.41 3.41 -7.37
N ILE A 170 -4.45 3.92 -8.14
CA ILE A 170 -4.77 4.94 -9.16
C ILE A 170 -5.62 4.36 -10.30
N THR A 171 -5.52 3.06 -10.57
CA THR A 171 -6.43 2.36 -11.50
C THR A 171 -7.82 2.24 -10.91
N GLU A 172 -7.91 1.89 -9.62
CA GLU A 172 -9.16 1.80 -8.89
C GLU A 172 -9.90 3.14 -8.85
N TRP A 173 -9.23 4.26 -8.59
CA TRP A 173 -9.91 5.54 -8.37
C TRP A 173 -10.14 6.38 -9.64
N PHE A 174 -9.56 6.01 -10.78
CA PHE A 174 -9.75 6.74 -12.03
C PHE A 174 -11.02 6.33 -12.79
N SER A 175 -12.08 7.10 -12.60
CA SER A 175 -13.36 6.94 -13.32
C SER A 175 -13.31 7.52 -14.73
N VAL A 176 -14.04 6.90 -15.67
CA VAL A 176 -14.24 7.47 -17.02
C VAL A 176 -14.96 8.81 -17.02
N ASN A 177 -15.61 9.19 -15.92
CA ASN A 177 -16.26 10.50 -15.77
C ASN A 177 -15.24 11.65 -15.90
N TYR A 178 -13.97 11.42 -15.50
CA TYR A 178 -12.89 12.39 -15.73
C TYR A 178 -12.60 12.62 -17.22
N LEU A 179 -12.87 11.64 -18.07
CA LEU A 179 -12.69 11.73 -19.52
C LEU A 179 -13.88 12.43 -20.18
N LYS A 180 -15.09 12.15 -19.68
CA LYS A 180 -16.36 12.71 -20.18
C LYS A 180 -16.63 14.14 -19.68
N ASN A 181 -15.76 14.68 -18.83
CA ASN A 181 -15.99 15.94 -18.09
C ASN A 181 -17.31 15.93 -17.30
N GLU A 182 -17.70 14.75 -16.82
CA GLU A 182 -18.86 14.57 -15.95
C GLU A 182 -18.48 14.90 -14.50
N SER A 183 -19.49 15.19 -13.67
CA SER A 183 -19.25 15.47 -12.27
C SER A 183 -18.72 14.22 -11.54
N VAL A 184 -17.67 14.43 -10.75
CA VAL A 184 -17.09 13.46 -9.81
C VAL A 184 -17.18 14.07 -8.43
N LYS A 185 -17.45 13.27 -7.40
CA LYS A 185 -17.57 13.79 -6.03
C LYS A 185 -16.22 14.31 -5.55
N ASP A 186 -16.23 15.35 -4.73
CA ASP A 186 -14.98 15.99 -4.32
C ASP A 186 -14.07 15.05 -3.51
N TRP A 187 -14.64 14.23 -2.62
CA TRP A 187 -13.86 13.24 -1.87
C TRP A 187 -13.21 12.17 -2.77
N GLU A 188 -13.81 11.83 -3.93
CA GLU A 188 -13.20 10.91 -4.89
C GLU A 188 -11.99 11.56 -5.57
N LYS A 189 -12.12 12.86 -5.93
CA LYS A 189 -11.01 13.66 -6.47
C LYS A 189 -9.86 13.75 -5.46
N GLU A 190 -10.16 14.10 -4.22
CA GLU A 190 -9.17 14.17 -3.14
C GLU A 190 -8.49 12.81 -2.92
N THR A 191 -9.25 11.72 -2.94
CA THR A 191 -8.72 10.35 -2.80
C THR A 191 -7.77 10.01 -3.95
N LEU A 192 -8.16 10.27 -5.20
CA LEU A 192 -7.33 10.02 -6.37
C LEU A 192 -6.04 10.86 -6.32
N ILE A 193 -6.14 12.15 -5.99
CA ILE A 193 -4.97 13.03 -5.82
C ILE A 193 -4.04 12.46 -4.76
N TYR A 194 -4.57 12.05 -3.61
CA TYR A 194 -3.77 11.49 -2.54
C TYR A 194 -3.07 10.18 -2.94
N ASP A 195 -3.76 9.29 -3.66
CA ASP A 195 -3.15 8.05 -4.17
C ASP A 195 -2.11 8.33 -5.28
N MET A 196 -2.30 9.36 -6.11
CA MET A 196 -1.27 9.84 -7.05
C MET A 196 -0.04 10.37 -6.30
N SER A 197 -0.24 11.17 -5.23
CA SER A 197 0.86 11.63 -4.39
C SER A 197 1.65 10.44 -3.86
N LYS A 198 0.98 9.48 -3.21
CA LYS A 198 1.64 8.27 -2.69
C LYS A 198 2.32 7.45 -3.79
N THR A 199 1.83 7.45 -5.02
CA THR A 199 2.50 6.76 -6.14
C THR A 199 3.91 7.30 -6.36
N TYR A 200 4.09 8.63 -6.38
CA TYR A 200 5.42 9.22 -6.50
C TYR A 200 6.32 8.95 -5.29
N LEU A 201 5.76 8.89 -4.07
CA LEU A 201 6.52 8.47 -2.89
C LEU A 201 7.05 7.03 -3.08
N GLU A 202 6.23 6.12 -3.61
CA GLU A 202 6.67 4.74 -3.84
C GLU A 202 7.63 4.59 -5.01
N CYS A 203 7.64 5.52 -5.97
CA CYS A 203 8.76 5.65 -6.91
C CYS A 203 10.08 5.93 -6.17
N ALA A 204 10.09 6.87 -5.21
CA ALA A 204 11.28 7.12 -4.40
C ALA A 204 11.65 5.91 -3.53
N THR A 205 10.67 5.24 -2.92
CA THR A 205 10.88 4.01 -2.14
C THR A 205 11.63 2.95 -2.93
N ILE A 206 11.16 2.61 -4.13
CA ILE A 206 11.75 1.52 -4.90
C ILE A 206 13.12 1.89 -5.49
N LEU A 207 13.32 3.16 -5.87
CA LEU A 207 14.61 3.65 -6.37
C LEU A 207 15.68 3.66 -5.27
N THR A 208 15.32 4.13 -4.07
CA THR A 208 16.23 4.13 -2.90
C THR A 208 16.57 2.71 -2.43
N LEU A 209 15.61 1.78 -2.48
CA LEU A 209 15.86 0.36 -2.24
C LEU A 209 16.77 -0.28 -3.29
N LEU A 210 16.59 0.05 -4.58
CA LEU A 210 17.38 -0.50 -5.67
C LEU A 210 18.88 -0.25 -5.45
N ARG A 211 19.23 0.91 -4.87
CA ARG A 211 20.60 1.36 -4.65
C ARG A 211 21.10 1.22 -3.20
N GLY A 212 20.26 0.75 -2.27
CA GLY A 212 20.67 0.42 -0.89
C GLY A 212 20.78 1.62 0.07
N TYR A 213 20.15 2.75 -0.25
CA TYR A 213 20.09 3.93 0.63
C TYR A 213 18.66 4.26 1.10
N TYR A 214 17.84 3.24 1.27
CA TYR A 214 16.51 3.38 1.86
C TYR A 214 16.57 4.05 3.25
N GLU A 215 15.61 4.93 3.52
CA GLU A 215 15.42 5.59 4.81
C GLU A 215 13.96 5.46 5.29
N PRO A 216 13.69 5.39 6.62
CA PRO A 216 12.33 5.20 7.13
C PRO A 216 11.34 6.31 6.77
N THR A 217 11.77 7.57 6.81
CA THR A 217 10.87 8.72 6.56
C THR A 217 10.80 9.08 5.08
N TYR A 218 9.68 9.66 4.66
CA TYR A 218 9.50 10.09 3.27
C TYR A 218 10.45 11.22 2.90
N GLN A 219 10.66 12.18 3.80
CA GLN A 219 11.62 13.27 3.62
C GLN A 219 13.05 12.76 3.44
N LYS A 220 13.51 11.86 4.31
CA LYS A 220 14.86 11.30 4.21
C LYS A 220 15.06 10.48 2.93
N ARG A 221 14.06 9.72 2.50
CA ARG A 221 14.11 9.02 1.19
C ARG A 221 14.30 10.00 0.04
N LEU A 222 13.56 11.09 0.06
CA LEU A 222 13.66 12.14 -0.95
C LEU A 222 15.05 12.79 -0.94
N GLU A 223 15.58 13.12 0.24
CA GLU A 223 16.93 13.66 0.39
C GLU A 223 17.98 12.72 -0.20
N GLN A 224 17.91 11.42 0.12
CA GLN A 224 18.82 10.42 -0.46
C GLN A 224 18.68 10.34 -1.99
N LEU A 225 17.44 10.36 -2.51
CA LEU A 225 17.21 10.33 -3.95
C LEU A 225 17.81 11.55 -4.67
N VAL A 226 17.77 12.73 -4.04
CA VAL A 226 18.37 13.97 -4.58
C VAL A 226 19.89 13.91 -4.55
N VAL A 227 20.48 13.49 -3.43
CA VAL A 227 21.95 13.33 -3.30
C VAL A 227 22.49 12.38 -4.37
N HIS A 228 21.73 11.33 -4.68
CA HIS A 228 22.10 10.28 -5.63
C HIS A 228 21.42 10.42 -7.00
N GLU A 229 20.97 11.62 -7.40
CA GLU A 229 20.20 11.79 -8.64
C GLU A 229 20.98 11.34 -9.89
N GLY A 230 22.31 11.45 -9.86
CA GLY A 230 23.20 11.02 -10.95
C GLY A 230 23.18 9.52 -11.26
N GLU A 231 22.65 8.68 -10.38
CA GLU A 231 22.56 7.22 -10.55
C GLU A 231 21.36 6.77 -11.41
N PHE A 232 20.47 7.70 -11.78
CA PHE A 232 19.25 7.42 -12.55
C PHE A 232 19.16 8.21 -13.85
N LYS A 233 20.31 8.53 -14.47
CA LYS A 233 20.37 9.33 -15.72
C LYS A 233 19.45 8.82 -16.81
N GLU A 234 19.40 7.50 -17.06
CA GLU A 234 18.51 6.91 -18.07
C GLU A 234 17.04 7.20 -17.76
N LEU A 235 16.63 7.06 -16.50
CA LEU A 235 15.26 7.30 -16.06
C LEU A 235 14.89 8.77 -16.19
N TRP A 236 15.78 9.69 -15.79
CA TRP A 236 15.56 11.14 -15.93
C TRP A 236 15.55 11.58 -17.38
N GLN A 237 16.36 11.00 -18.26
CA GLN A 237 16.28 11.29 -19.69
C GLN A 237 14.90 10.93 -20.27
N ARG A 238 14.32 9.81 -19.81
CA ARG A 238 12.99 9.38 -20.23
C ARG A 238 11.87 10.20 -19.57
N PHE A 239 12.05 10.60 -18.31
CA PHE A 239 11.09 11.41 -17.55
C PHE A 239 11.81 12.58 -16.85
N PRO A 240 12.12 13.67 -17.58
CA PRO A 240 12.96 14.77 -17.09
C PRO A 240 12.44 15.45 -15.83
N ASP A 241 11.13 15.47 -15.64
CA ASP A 241 10.48 16.14 -14.50
C ASP A 241 10.15 15.18 -13.35
N LEU A 242 10.51 13.89 -13.43
CA LEU A 242 10.09 12.90 -12.44
C LEU A 242 10.63 13.23 -11.03
N LEU A 243 11.90 13.64 -10.90
CA LEU A 243 12.44 14.02 -9.59
C LEU A 243 11.70 15.22 -8.97
N ASN A 244 11.36 16.23 -9.78
CA ASN A 244 10.58 17.38 -9.30
C ASN A 244 9.16 16.98 -8.91
N LYS A 245 8.52 16.09 -9.66
CA LYS A 245 7.21 15.54 -9.29
C LYS A 245 7.28 14.76 -7.99
N ILE A 246 8.31 13.94 -7.79
CA ILE A 246 8.53 13.26 -6.51
C ILE A 246 8.67 14.30 -5.37
N LYS A 247 9.45 15.36 -5.55
CA LYS A 247 9.58 16.45 -4.56
C LYS A 247 8.21 17.10 -4.26
N TYR A 248 7.51 17.54 -5.30
CA TYR A 248 6.21 18.20 -5.19
C TYR A 248 5.17 17.33 -4.49
N PHE A 249 5.03 16.08 -4.93
CA PHE A 249 4.04 15.15 -4.38
C PHE A 249 4.41 14.62 -2.99
N THR A 250 5.70 14.62 -2.63
CA THR A 250 6.12 14.44 -1.23
C THR A 250 5.62 15.58 -0.37
N GLY A 251 5.77 16.83 -0.83
CA GLY A 251 5.17 18.00 -0.17
C GLY A 251 3.64 17.88 -0.05
N GLN A 252 2.95 17.55 -1.13
CA GLN A 252 1.49 17.36 -1.13
C GLN A 252 1.05 16.21 -0.22
N LYS A 253 1.85 15.16 -0.02
CA LYS A 253 1.51 14.14 0.96
C LYS A 253 1.64 14.68 2.38
N LEU A 254 2.71 15.41 2.68
CA LEU A 254 3.04 15.87 4.03
C LEU A 254 2.15 17.03 4.49
N GLN A 255 1.76 17.90 3.55
CA GLN A 255 0.84 19.02 3.76
C GLN A 255 -0.16 19.09 2.61
N PRO A 256 -1.23 18.29 2.63
CA PRO A 256 -2.15 18.17 1.50
C PRO A 256 -2.88 19.47 1.16
N ASN A 257 -2.76 19.91 -0.09
CA ASN A 257 -3.54 21.01 -0.66
C ASN A 257 -4.21 20.59 -1.98
N PHE A 258 -5.31 19.85 -1.86
CA PHE A 258 -6.04 19.32 -3.01
C PHE A 258 -6.60 20.40 -3.96
N LYS A 259 -6.79 21.64 -3.48
CA LYS A 259 -7.34 22.76 -4.28
C LYS A 259 -6.38 23.30 -5.34
N GLU A 260 -5.07 23.10 -5.16
CA GLU A 260 -4.07 23.53 -6.14
C GLU A 260 -4.09 22.69 -7.42
N ILE A 261 -4.57 21.44 -7.31
CA ILE A 261 -4.56 20.47 -8.40
C ILE A 261 -5.84 20.60 -9.22
N LYS A 262 -5.73 21.31 -10.35
CA LYS A 262 -6.88 21.58 -11.24
C LYS A 262 -7.06 20.51 -12.31
N ASP A 263 -5.99 20.06 -12.96
CA ASP A 263 -6.05 19.10 -14.07
C ASP A 263 -5.73 17.67 -13.61
N ILE A 264 -6.69 17.07 -12.90
CA ILE A 264 -6.59 15.71 -12.34
C ILE A 264 -6.34 14.69 -13.45
N LYS A 265 -6.98 14.85 -14.62
CA LYS A 265 -6.84 13.94 -15.75
C LYS A 265 -5.40 13.92 -16.25
N LYS A 266 -4.81 15.08 -16.51
CA LYS A 266 -3.41 15.19 -16.95
C LYS A 266 -2.46 14.60 -15.93
N ILE A 267 -2.61 14.97 -14.66
CA ILE A 267 -1.75 14.49 -13.57
C ILE A 267 -1.85 12.96 -13.43
N TRP A 268 -3.03 12.38 -13.62
CA TRP A 268 -3.20 10.93 -13.59
C TRP A 268 -2.42 10.22 -14.68
N PHE A 269 -2.52 10.69 -15.93
CA PHE A 269 -1.76 10.12 -17.05
C PHE A 269 -0.26 10.23 -16.80
N GLU A 270 0.22 11.38 -16.34
CA GLU A 270 1.63 11.58 -16.00
C GLU A 270 2.09 10.65 -14.87
N THR A 271 1.27 10.51 -13.82
CA THR A 271 1.56 9.63 -12.68
C THR A 271 1.65 8.18 -13.10
N ARG A 272 0.70 7.72 -13.91
CA ARG A 272 0.72 6.37 -14.49
C ARG A 272 1.99 6.14 -15.30
N ASP A 273 2.27 7.03 -16.25
CA ASP A 273 3.38 6.86 -17.19
C ASP A 273 4.73 6.84 -16.46
N CYS A 274 4.89 7.72 -15.46
CA CYS A 274 6.05 7.73 -14.58
C CYS A 274 6.15 6.43 -13.74
N ALA A 275 5.07 5.99 -13.11
CA ALA A 275 5.08 4.79 -12.26
C ALA A 275 5.42 3.53 -13.05
N ILE A 276 4.85 3.38 -14.25
CA ILE A 276 5.16 2.26 -15.15
C ILE A 276 6.60 2.37 -15.66
N GLY A 277 7.05 3.57 -16.01
CA GLY A 277 8.43 3.82 -16.43
C GLY A 277 9.46 3.47 -15.34
N VAL A 278 9.18 3.83 -14.09
CA VAL A 278 9.99 3.43 -12.93
C VAL A 278 9.97 1.91 -12.76
N LEU A 279 8.80 1.27 -12.86
CA LEU A 279 8.71 -0.19 -12.79
C LEU A 279 9.56 -0.87 -13.86
N GLU A 280 9.49 -0.41 -15.11
CA GLU A 280 10.33 -0.93 -16.20
C GLU A 280 11.82 -0.76 -15.91
N PHE A 281 12.23 0.44 -15.50
CA PHE A 281 13.61 0.75 -15.16
C PHE A 281 14.14 -0.19 -14.08
N VAL A 282 13.41 -0.34 -12.97
CA VAL A 282 13.90 -1.17 -11.86
C VAL A 282 13.86 -2.67 -12.18
N LEU A 283 12.91 -3.13 -13.01
CA LEU A 283 12.89 -4.52 -13.48
C LEU A 283 14.07 -4.81 -14.43
N LYS A 284 14.42 -3.86 -15.30
CA LYS A 284 15.61 -3.92 -16.16
C LYS A 284 16.87 -3.99 -15.31
N GLU A 285 17.08 -3.03 -14.41
CA GLU A 285 18.28 -2.94 -13.58
C GLU A 285 18.45 -4.16 -12.66
N LYS A 286 17.37 -4.63 -12.02
CA LYS A 286 17.46 -5.71 -11.03
C LYS A 286 17.46 -7.10 -11.65
N TYR A 287 16.77 -7.30 -12.78
CA TYR A 287 16.47 -8.63 -13.33
C TYR A 287 16.79 -8.79 -14.81
N GLY A 288 17.34 -7.77 -15.48
CA GLY A 288 17.58 -7.78 -16.92
C GLY A 288 16.30 -7.90 -17.75
N ALA A 289 15.17 -7.40 -17.24
CA ALA A 289 13.89 -7.44 -17.93
C ALA A 289 13.89 -6.55 -19.19
N GLY A 290 13.20 -6.96 -20.24
CA GLY A 290 13.06 -6.14 -21.44
C GLY A 290 12.00 -5.05 -21.28
N ASN A 291 10.93 -5.33 -20.53
CA ASN A 291 9.84 -4.39 -20.22
C ASN A 291 8.99 -4.91 -19.04
N TRP A 292 7.95 -4.16 -18.66
CA TRP A 292 7.07 -4.55 -17.56
C TRP A 292 6.26 -5.82 -17.83
N ARG A 293 6.07 -6.26 -19.09
CA ARG A 293 5.34 -7.50 -19.41
C ARG A 293 6.08 -8.74 -18.90
N ASP A 294 7.38 -8.65 -18.65
CA ASP A 294 8.16 -9.68 -17.97
C ASP A 294 7.82 -9.83 -16.48
N PHE A 295 7.11 -8.85 -15.89
CA PHE A 295 6.81 -8.80 -14.44
C PHE A 295 6.23 -10.11 -13.94
N LYS A 296 5.22 -10.68 -14.60
CA LYS A 296 4.57 -11.92 -14.16
C LYS A 296 5.58 -13.06 -13.98
N ARG A 297 6.50 -13.23 -14.95
CA ARG A 297 7.53 -14.27 -14.94
C ARG A 297 8.55 -14.01 -13.83
N ILE A 298 8.99 -12.76 -13.68
CA ILE A 298 9.96 -12.34 -12.66
C ILE A 298 9.38 -12.53 -11.25
N ALA A 299 8.16 -12.04 -11.03
CA ALA A 299 7.48 -12.10 -9.74
C ALA A 299 7.19 -13.55 -9.32
N ALA A 300 6.74 -14.42 -10.24
CA ALA A 300 6.51 -15.83 -9.93
C ALA A 300 7.75 -16.58 -9.43
N LYS A 301 8.96 -16.11 -9.76
CA LYS A 301 10.22 -16.73 -9.32
C LYS A 301 10.81 -16.04 -8.09
N ASN A 302 10.77 -14.70 -8.05
CA ASN A 302 11.59 -13.92 -7.15
C ASN A 302 10.81 -13.24 -6.03
N TYR A 303 9.49 -13.07 -6.19
CA TYR A 303 8.72 -12.24 -5.28
C TYR A 303 8.75 -12.75 -3.84
N PHE A 304 8.49 -14.04 -3.61
CA PHE A 304 8.46 -14.59 -2.25
C PHE A 304 9.82 -15.10 -1.74
N LYS A 305 10.86 -15.13 -2.59
CA LYS A 305 12.17 -15.70 -2.24
C LYS A 305 12.77 -15.08 -0.95
N PRO A 306 12.77 -13.74 -0.75
CA PRO A 306 13.33 -13.16 0.47
C PRO A 306 12.57 -13.60 1.74
N TYR A 307 11.24 -13.62 1.69
CA TYR A 307 10.39 -14.01 2.83
C TYR A 307 10.59 -15.49 3.19
N LEU A 308 10.61 -16.36 2.17
CA LEU A 308 10.84 -17.78 2.34
C LEU A 308 12.25 -18.07 2.84
N SER A 309 13.25 -17.32 2.39
CA SER A 309 14.63 -17.51 2.84
C SER A 309 14.76 -17.31 4.35
N VAL A 310 14.15 -16.26 4.91
CA VAL A 310 14.16 -16.00 6.35
C VAL A 310 13.42 -17.10 7.11
N PHE A 311 12.25 -17.50 6.62
CA PHE A 311 11.46 -18.56 7.26
C PHE A 311 12.17 -19.92 7.24
N LEU A 312 12.73 -20.30 6.09
CA LEU A 312 13.43 -21.58 5.91
C LEU A 312 14.77 -21.59 6.63
N PHE A 313 15.54 -20.50 6.56
CA PHE A 313 16.83 -20.38 7.25
C PHE A 313 16.66 -20.61 8.76
N ASN A 314 15.66 -19.96 9.36
CA ASN A 314 15.37 -20.10 10.78
C ASN A 314 14.96 -21.52 11.21
N ARG A 315 14.60 -22.40 10.27
CA ARG A 315 14.10 -23.76 10.58
C ARG A 315 15.01 -24.89 10.09
N PHE A 316 15.70 -24.70 8.98
CA PHE A 316 16.41 -25.76 8.26
C PHE A 316 17.79 -25.33 7.71
N GLY A 317 18.22 -24.08 7.90
CA GLY A 317 19.44 -23.54 7.29
C GLY A 317 19.32 -23.24 5.79
N THR A 318 20.46 -23.06 5.10
CA THR A 318 20.51 -22.66 3.68
C THR A 318 20.43 -23.86 2.74
N LEU A 319 19.23 -24.15 2.20
CA LEU A 319 19.03 -25.15 1.14
C LEU A 319 18.24 -24.54 -0.01
N GLU A 320 18.93 -24.23 -1.12
CA GLU A 320 18.33 -23.53 -2.27
C GLU A 320 17.18 -24.32 -2.92
N PHE A 321 17.30 -25.64 -3.04
CA PHE A 321 16.23 -26.50 -3.57
C PHE A 321 14.93 -26.40 -2.75
N LEU A 322 15.03 -26.31 -1.42
CA LEU A 322 13.86 -26.13 -0.57
C LEU A 322 13.17 -24.80 -0.83
N SER A 323 13.93 -23.75 -1.19
CA SER A 323 13.35 -22.44 -1.50
C SER A 323 12.49 -22.45 -2.76
N LEU A 324 12.89 -23.20 -3.79
CA LEU A 324 12.13 -23.35 -5.03
C LEU A 324 10.81 -24.10 -4.78
N LEU A 325 10.89 -25.23 -4.07
CA LEU A 325 9.71 -26.02 -3.73
C LEU A 325 8.77 -25.23 -2.80
N ALA A 326 9.31 -24.57 -1.78
CA ALA A 326 8.53 -23.72 -0.88
C ALA A 326 7.85 -22.57 -1.62
N ASN A 327 8.51 -21.97 -2.62
CA ASN A 327 7.90 -20.93 -3.46
C ASN A 327 6.70 -21.46 -4.26
N LEU A 328 6.84 -22.63 -4.89
CA LEU A 328 5.75 -23.29 -5.60
C LEU A 328 4.57 -23.61 -4.66
N LEU A 329 4.87 -24.20 -3.49
CA LEU A 329 3.87 -24.54 -2.49
C LEU A 329 3.19 -23.30 -1.92
N LEU A 330 3.91 -22.20 -1.71
CA LEU A 330 3.34 -20.94 -1.25
C LEU A 330 2.37 -20.36 -2.27
N HIS A 331 2.75 -20.31 -3.56
CA HIS A 331 1.81 -19.90 -4.61
C HIS A 331 0.55 -20.77 -4.61
N LYS A 332 0.70 -22.09 -4.44
CA LYS A 332 -0.45 -23.00 -4.37
C LYS A 332 -1.33 -22.72 -3.16
N TYR A 333 -0.73 -22.53 -1.99
CA TYR A 333 -1.41 -22.20 -0.76
C TYR A 333 -2.22 -20.90 -0.88
N LEU A 334 -1.62 -19.84 -1.46
CA LEU A 334 -2.32 -18.57 -1.70
C LEU A 334 -3.49 -18.71 -2.67
N ASN A 335 -3.37 -19.54 -3.72
CA ASN A 335 -4.48 -19.88 -4.61
C ASN A 335 -5.62 -20.59 -3.86
N LEU A 336 -5.30 -21.54 -2.98
CA LEU A 336 -6.30 -22.25 -2.17
C LEU A 336 -7.02 -21.31 -1.19
N LEU A 337 -6.26 -20.46 -0.48
CA LEU A 337 -6.85 -19.46 0.40
C LEU A 337 -7.79 -18.52 -0.36
N TRP A 338 -7.37 -18.05 -1.54
CA TRP A 338 -8.20 -17.21 -2.38
C TRP A 338 -9.45 -17.93 -2.88
N PHE A 339 -9.34 -19.19 -3.29
CA PHE A 339 -10.48 -20.02 -3.68
C PHE A 339 -11.52 -20.14 -2.55
N PHE A 340 -11.11 -20.47 -1.33
CA PHE A 340 -12.03 -20.54 -0.18
C PHE A 340 -12.62 -19.18 0.17
N ARG A 341 -11.86 -18.10 -0.02
CA ARG A 341 -12.34 -16.74 0.17
C ARG A 341 -13.45 -16.38 -0.83
N LEU A 342 -13.31 -16.78 -2.11
CA LEU A 342 -14.36 -16.59 -3.10
C LEU A 342 -15.62 -17.39 -2.78
N ILE A 343 -15.49 -18.63 -2.31
CA ILE A 343 -16.65 -19.40 -1.84
C ILE A 343 -17.35 -18.67 -0.71
N LYS A 344 -16.60 -18.18 0.29
CA LYS A 344 -17.15 -17.48 1.45
C LYS A 344 -17.89 -16.19 1.06
N PHE A 345 -17.29 -15.33 0.24
CA PHE A 345 -17.81 -13.98 0.00
C PHE A 345 -18.64 -13.84 -1.27
N LYS A 346 -18.41 -14.69 -2.29
CA LYS A 346 -19.11 -14.63 -3.57
C LYS A 346 -20.05 -15.81 -3.81
N LYS A 347 -20.05 -16.81 -2.91
CA LYS A 347 -20.87 -18.02 -3.02
C LYS A 347 -20.71 -18.70 -4.39
N ASN A 348 -19.51 -18.61 -4.97
CA ASN A 348 -19.20 -19.07 -6.31
C ASN A 348 -17.92 -19.91 -6.29
N ILE A 349 -17.93 -21.03 -7.01
CA ILE A 349 -16.79 -21.94 -7.15
C ILE A 349 -16.06 -21.59 -8.44
N HIS A 350 -14.84 -21.06 -8.32
CA HIS A 350 -14.01 -20.69 -9.46
C HIS A 350 -12.87 -21.71 -9.67
N TRP A 351 -13.20 -22.83 -10.31
CA TRP A 351 -12.30 -23.96 -10.55
C TRP A 351 -10.91 -23.62 -11.14
N PRO A 352 -10.76 -22.63 -12.06
CA PRO A 352 -9.45 -22.28 -12.61
C PRO A 352 -8.38 -21.99 -11.55
N LEU A 353 -8.76 -21.48 -10.37
CA LEU A 353 -7.82 -21.22 -9.26
C LEU A 353 -7.14 -22.48 -8.73
N LEU A 354 -7.83 -23.63 -8.74
CA LEU A 354 -7.26 -24.89 -8.30
C LEU A 354 -6.21 -25.44 -9.26
N PHE A 355 -6.04 -24.84 -10.44
CA PHE A 355 -5.01 -25.20 -11.41
C PHE A 355 -3.96 -24.10 -11.61
N GLY A 356 -4.15 -22.94 -10.96
CA GLY A 356 -3.18 -21.85 -10.93
C GLY A 356 -1.94 -22.20 -10.11
N PHE A 357 -0.77 -21.77 -10.62
CA PHE A 357 0.54 -21.89 -9.96
C PHE A 357 1.17 -20.53 -9.63
N ILE A 358 0.44 -19.45 -9.86
CA ILE A 358 0.90 -18.09 -9.57
C ILE A 358 -0.08 -17.49 -8.58
N ASP A 359 0.45 -16.80 -7.58
CA ASP A 359 -0.33 -16.12 -6.57
C ASP A 359 -1.36 -15.16 -7.21
N PRO A 360 -2.66 -15.21 -6.83
CA PRO A 360 -3.65 -14.26 -7.28
C PRO A 360 -3.22 -12.80 -7.08
N GLY A 361 -2.50 -12.47 -6.00
CA GLY A 361 -1.99 -11.11 -5.78
C GLY A 361 -1.08 -10.61 -6.90
N ILE A 362 -0.11 -11.42 -7.31
CA ILE A 362 0.75 -11.12 -8.47
C ILE A 362 -0.07 -10.97 -9.76
N LEU A 363 -1.11 -11.79 -9.95
CA LEU A 363 -1.98 -11.68 -11.13
C LEU A 363 -2.85 -10.41 -11.09
N ILE A 364 -3.28 -9.96 -9.91
CA ILE A 364 -3.99 -8.68 -9.74
C ILE A 364 -3.05 -7.51 -10.07
N PHE A 365 -1.82 -7.51 -9.55
CA PHE A 365 -0.82 -6.51 -9.94
C PHE A 365 -0.53 -6.51 -11.43
N TYR A 366 -0.43 -7.70 -12.03
CA TYR A 366 -0.16 -7.79 -13.46
C TYR A 366 -1.36 -7.28 -14.29
N ALA A 367 -2.59 -7.61 -13.88
CA ALA A 367 -3.79 -7.10 -14.53
C ALA A 367 -3.90 -5.57 -14.41
N SER A 368 -3.54 -4.98 -13.26
CA SER A 368 -3.63 -3.53 -13.08
C SER A 368 -2.73 -2.76 -14.04
N LEU A 369 -1.55 -3.28 -14.40
CA LEU A 369 -0.68 -2.69 -15.42
C LEU A 369 -1.38 -2.58 -16.78
N PHE A 370 -2.15 -3.60 -17.18
CA PHE A 370 -2.94 -3.57 -18.40
C PHE A 370 -4.12 -2.61 -18.28
N LEU A 371 -4.87 -2.66 -17.18
CA LEU A 371 -6.05 -1.82 -16.99
C LEU A 371 -5.67 -0.33 -16.94
N CYS A 372 -4.61 0.03 -16.22
CA CYS A 372 -4.14 1.41 -16.15
C CYS A 372 -3.75 1.97 -17.52
N GLN A 373 -3.23 1.11 -18.42
CA GLN A 373 -2.88 1.46 -19.81
C GLN A 373 -4.03 1.25 -20.81
N ALA A 374 -5.18 0.74 -20.38
CA ALA A 374 -6.33 0.54 -21.25
C ALA A 374 -6.97 1.87 -21.65
N VAL A 375 -6.81 2.92 -20.85
CA VAL A 375 -7.18 4.29 -21.22
C VAL A 375 -5.97 4.99 -21.81
N ARG A 376 -6.05 5.45 -23.06
CA ARG A 376 -4.97 6.18 -23.74
C ARG A 376 -4.98 7.67 -23.35
N ASN A 377 -3.88 8.36 -23.61
CA ASN A 377 -3.72 9.80 -23.29
C ASN A 377 -4.69 10.70 -24.07
N ASP A 378 -5.20 10.23 -25.22
CA ASP A 378 -6.27 10.89 -25.99
C ASP A 378 -7.67 10.69 -25.38
N GLY A 379 -7.79 9.95 -24.27
CA GLY A 379 -9.05 9.56 -23.64
C GLY A 379 -9.74 8.35 -24.30
N GLY A 380 -9.15 7.78 -25.36
CA GLY A 380 -9.67 6.61 -26.05
C GLY A 380 -9.34 5.29 -25.34
N LEU A 381 -10.00 4.22 -25.77
CA LEU A 381 -9.76 2.88 -25.24
C LEU A 381 -8.73 2.10 -26.08
N ASN A 382 -7.70 1.58 -25.43
CA ASN A 382 -6.84 0.53 -25.95
C ASN A 382 -7.46 -0.85 -25.67
N LYS A 383 -8.17 -1.39 -26.68
CA LYS A 383 -8.87 -2.68 -26.58
C LYS A 383 -7.94 -3.85 -26.29
N GLU A 384 -6.72 -3.86 -26.82
CA GLU A 384 -5.75 -4.94 -26.58
C GLU A 384 -5.42 -5.04 -25.09
N MET A 385 -5.07 -3.91 -24.47
CA MET A 385 -4.75 -3.85 -23.05
C MET A 385 -5.95 -4.29 -22.20
N MET A 386 -7.15 -3.82 -22.52
CA MET A 386 -8.37 -4.24 -21.82
C MET A 386 -8.61 -5.75 -21.94
N VAL A 387 -8.47 -6.34 -23.12
CA VAL A 387 -8.64 -7.79 -23.35
C VAL A 387 -7.65 -8.60 -22.52
N GLN A 388 -6.39 -8.18 -22.46
CA GLN A 388 -5.38 -8.87 -21.65
C GLN A 388 -5.69 -8.77 -20.15
N GLY A 389 -6.09 -7.58 -19.67
CA GLY A 389 -6.55 -7.39 -18.29
C GLY A 389 -7.72 -8.31 -17.93
N ILE A 390 -8.74 -8.39 -18.79
CA ILE A 390 -9.89 -9.29 -18.63
C ILE A 390 -9.44 -10.74 -18.55
N LYS A 391 -8.57 -11.18 -19.48
CA LYS A 391 -8.08 -12.56 -19.52
C LYS A 391 -7.38 -12.96 -18.22
N ILE A 392 -6.55 -12.07 -17.68
CA ILE A 392 -5.83 -12.31 -16.42
C ILE A 392 -6.83 -12.36 -15.26
N LEU A 393 -7.72 -11.37 -15.13
CA LEU A 393 -8.68 -11.34 -14.01
C LEU A 393 -9.64 -12.53 -14.04
N LYS A 394 -10.09 -12.97 -15.21
CA LYS A 394 -10.96 -14.16 -15.33
C LYS A 394 -10.28 -15.44 -14.88
N SER A 395 -8.96 -15.52 -14.91
CA SER A 395 -8.24 -16.68 -14.38
C SER A 395 -8.34 -16.78 -12.85
N ILE A 396 -8.64 -15.67 -12.17
CA ILE A 396 -8.67 -15.60 -10.70
C ILE A 396 -10.02 -15.17 -10.11
N TYR A 397 -10.96 -14.68 -10.91
CA TYR A 397 -12.24 -14.18 -10.43
C TYR A 397 -13.36 -14.40 -11.46
N PRO A 398 -14.55 -14.88 -11.05
CA PRO A 398 -15.67 -15.09 -11.96
C PRO A 398 -16.45 -13.78 -12.20
N PHE A 399 -16.52 -13.33 -13.45
CA PHE A 399 -17.36 -12.19 -13.85
C PHE A 399 -17.75 -12.27 -15.33
N LYS A 400 -18.84 -11.59 -15.71
CA LYS A 400 -19.28 -11.46 -17.10
C LYS A 400 -18.38 -10.47 -17.84
N THR A 401 -17.97 -10.79 -19.07
CA THR A 401 -17.17 -9.87 -19.89
C THR A 401 -17.94 -8.57 -20.10
N PRO A 402 -17.39 -7.41 -19.72
CA PRO A 402 -17.99 -6.14 -20.11
C PRO A 402 -17.78 -5.87 -21.61
N PRO A 403 -18.56 -4.96 -22.22
CA PRO A 403 -18.31 -4.46 -23.57
C PRO A 403 -16.89 -3.89 -23.74
N TYR A 404 -16.38 -3.84 -24.97
CA TYR A 404 -15.04 -3.29 -25.27
C TYR A 404 -15.11 -1.80 -25.64
N ASP A 405 -15.67 -1.01 -24.73
CA ASP A 405 -15.81 0.46 -24.80
C ASP A 405 -15.50 1.09 -23.42
N LEU A 406 -15.63 2.42 -23.31
CA LEU A 406 -15.31 3.14 -22.07
C LEU A 406 -16.24 2.77 -20.91
N ASP A 407 -17.53 2.52 -21.18
CA ASP A 407 -18.47 2.10 -20.13
C ASP A 407 -18.17 0.68 -19.65
N GLY A 408 -17.74 -0.19 -20.56
CA GLY A 408 -17.22 -1.50 -20.25
C GLY A 408 -15.92 -1.45 -19.47
N TYR A 409 -15.01 -0.51 -19.75
CA TYR A 409 -13.82 -0.26 -18.93
C TYR A 409 -14.20 0.19 -17.52
N GLU A 410 -15.16 1.11 -17.37
CA GLU A 410 -15.64 1.55 -16.06
C GLU A 410 -16.25 0.40 -15.25
N ASN A 411 -17.00 -0.48 -15.89
CA ASN A 411 -17.51 -1.70 -15.26
C ASN A 411 -16.37 -2.65 -14.87
N LEU A 412 -15.37 -2.82 -15.73
CA LEU A 412 -14.20 -3.64 -15.45
C LEU A 412 -13.37 -3.09 -14.29
N ARG A 413 -13.20 -1.76 -14.20
CA ARG A 413 -12.53 -1.06 -13.09
C ARG A 413 -13.22 -1.36 -11.76
N LYS A 414 -14.55 -1.30 -11.71
CA LYS A 414 -15.33 -1.64 -10.51
C LYS A 414 -15.15 -3.11 -10.11
N ILE A 415 -15.15 -4.02 -11.09
CA ILE A 415 -14.86 -5.45 -10.85
C ILE A 415 -13.44 -5.62 -10.32
N PHE A 416 -12.45 -4.93 -10.90
CA PHE A 416 -11.08 -4.93 -10.43
C PHE A 416 -10.96 -4.41 -8.99
N SER A 417 -11.64 -3.31 -8.65
CA SER A 417 -11.69 -2.76 -7.29
C SER A 417 -12.23 -3.78 -6.28
N ASP A 418 -13.31 -4.49 -6.62
CA ASP A 418 -13.88 -5.56 -5.79
C ASP A 418 -12.89 -6.71 -5.58
N ILE A 419 -12.22 -7.18 -6.65
CA ILE A 419 -11.17 -8.21 -6.59
C ILE A 419 -10.02 -7.75 -5.69
N TRP A 420 -9.52 -6.53 -5.92
CA TRP A 420 -8.39 -5.96 -5.21
C TRP A 420 -8.68 -5.85 -3.71
N ARG A 421 -9.82 -5.29 -3.33
CA ARG A 421 -10.23 -5.17 -1.91
C ARG A 421 -10.37 -6.53 -1.25
N LEU A 422 -11.04 -7.47 -1.91
CA LEU A 422 -11.19 -8.83 -1.39
C LEU A 422 -9.83 -9.46 -1.14
N TYR A 423 -8.88 -9.33 -2.05
CA TYR A 423 -7.54 -9.89 -1.87
C TYR A 423 -6.72 -9.13 -0.82
N TYR A 424 -6.68 -7.79 -0.86
CA TYR A 424 -5.86 -6.97 0.03
C TYR A 424 -6.22 -7.14 1.51
N PHE A 425 -7.52 -7.28 1.81
CA PHE A 425 -8.00 -7.55 3.18
C PHE A 425 -7.92 -9.03 3.57
N GLN A 426 -7.21 -9.85 2.80
CA GLN A 426 -6.85 -11.20 3.22
C GLN A 426 -5.71 -11.10 4.23
N LYS A 427 -6.07 -11.10 5.52
CA LYS A 427 -5.11 -11.30 6.61
C LYS A 427 -4.50 -12.68 6.44
N LEU A 428 -3.23 -12.73 6.04
CA LEU A 428 -2.41 -13.94 6.12
C LEU A 428 -2.03 -14.08 7.60
N LEU A 429 -2.38 -15.22 8.20
CA LEU A 429 -2.26 -15.55 9.64
C LEU A 429 -0.93 -15.12 10.27
#